data_AF-A0A1V4M7M1-F1
#
_entry.id   AF-A0A1V4M7M1-F1
#
_cell.length_a   1.000
_cell.length_b   1.000
_cell.length_c   1.000
_cell.angle_alpha   90.00
_cell.angle_beta   90.00
_cell.angle_gamma   90.00
#
_symmetry.space_group_name_H-M   'P 1'
#
loop_
_entity.id
_entity.type
_entity.pdbx_description
1 polymer ?
#
loop_
_entity_poly.entity_id
_entity_poly.type
_entity_poly.pdbx_seq_one_letter_code
_entity_poly.pdbx_strand_id
1 'polypeptide(L)'
;MAHLTWIDSTEVNPTNLNKLAQEDDLEPATLAFNGDSGRTITHNYGHTNYQVIINPVADPAGFLGEIWISKAANTATVYNSGSATGNFDYVIIPHA
;
A
#
# COMPACT_ATOMS: atom_id res chain seq x y z
N MET A 1 -35.10 2.91 -38.22
CA MET A 1 -33.99 3.44 -37.40
C MET A 1 -33.38 2.25 -36.67
N ALA A 2 -32.19 1.80 -37.11
CA ALA A 2 -31.53 0.68 -36.46
C ALA A 2 -30.80 1.21 -35.22
N HIS A 3 -31.26 0.82 -34.03
CA HIS A 3 -30.54 1.07 -32.78
C HIS A 3 -29.41 0.06 -32.70
N LEU A 4 -28.21 0.48 -33.12
CA LEU A 4 -26.99 -0.30 -32.96
C LEU A 4 -26.64 -0.28 -31.47
N THR A 5 -26.94 -1.36 -30.76
CA THR A 5 -26.43 -1.57 -29.41
C THR A 5 -25.02 -2.13 -29.55
N TRP A 6 -24.04 -1.34 -29.11
CA TRP A 6 -22.70 -1.85 -28.86
C TRP A 6 -22.79 -2.80 -27.67
N ILE A 7 -22.93 -4.10 -27.94
CA ILE A 7 -22.62 -5.12 -26.95
C ILE A 7 -21.10 -5.24 -26.97
N ASP A 8 -20.44 -4.84 -25.89
CA ASP A 8 -19.07 -5.27 -25.62
C ASP A 8 -19.08 -6.80 -25.64
N SER A 9 -18.57 -7.37 -26.73
CA SER A 9 -18.62 -8.81 -27.00
C SER A 9 -17.50 -9.57 -26.30
N THR A 10 -16.76 -8.91 -25.41
CA THR A 10 -15.96 -9.59 -24.41
C THR A 10 -16.60 -9.35 -23.06
N GLU A 11 -17.01 -10.42 -22.38
CA GLU A 11 -17.23 -10.32 -20.93
C GLU A 11 -16.05 -9.56 -20.36
N VAL A 12 -16.33 -8.44 -19.70
CA VAL A 12 -15.29 -7.74 -18.98
C VAL A 12 -14.80 -8.72 -17.94
N ASN A 13 -13.68 -9.38 -18.23
CA ASN A 13 -13.17 -10.38 -17.33
C ASN A 13 -12.88 -9.63 -16.02
N PRO A 14 -13.57 -9.92 -14.91
CA PRO A 14 -13.36 -9.17 -13.67
C PRO A 14 -11.93 -9.30 -13.16
N THR A 15 -11.17 -10.31 -13.61
CA THR A 15 -9.72 -10.40 -13.34
C THR A 15 -8.88 -9.40 -14.14
N ASN A 16 -9.39 -8.83 -15.23
CA ASN A 16 -8.70 -7.87 -16.09
C ASN A 16 -9.17 -6.41 -15.90
N LEU A 17 -10.24 -6.18 -15.13
CA LEU A 17 -10.71 -4.84 -14.75
C LEU A 17 -9.77 -4.11 -13.77
N ASN A 18 -8.91 -4.85 -13.06
CA ASN A 18 -7.93 -4.31 -12.11
C ASN A 18 -6.48 -4.59 -12.55
N LYS A 19 -6.15 -4.42 -13.83
CA LYS A 19 -4.75 -4.58 -14.30
C LYS A 19 -3.79 -3.48 -13.84
N LEU A 20 -4.28 -2.47 -13.13
CA LEU A 20 -3.48 -1.63 -12.25
C LEU A 20 -3.45 -2.28 -10.84
N ALA A 21 -3.02 -3.53 -10.75
CA ALA A 21 -2.81 -4.32 -9.52
C ALA A 21 -3.75 -3.98 -8.33
N GLN A 22 -4.94 -4.60 -8.28
CA GLN A 22 -5.78 -4.72 -7.07
C GLN A 22 -6.04 -3.39 -6.34
N GLU A 23 -7.12 -2.68 -6.67
CA GLU A 23 -7.51 -1.37 -6.08
C GLU A 23 -7.42 -1.26 -4.54
N ASP A 24 -7.53 -2.37 -3.80
CA ASP A 24 -7.33 -2.49 -2.34
C ASP A 24 -5.89 -2.12 -1.90
N ASP A 25 -4.88 -2.40 -2.74
CA ASP A 25 -3.47 -2.08 -2.47
C ASP A 25 -3.16 -0.58 -2.68
N LEU A 26 -4.03 0.12 -3.39
CA LEU A 26 -3.99 1.57 -3.60
C LEU A 26 -4.90 2.32 -2.61
N GLU A 27 -5.78 1.62 -1.88
CA GLU A 27 -6.54 2.19 -0.79
C GLU A 27 -5.61 2.40 0.43
N PRO A 28 -5.47 3.63 0.94
CA PRO A 28 -4.62 3.88 2.09
C PRO A 28 -5.15 3.14 3.31
N ALA A 29 -4.35 2.21 3.83
CA ALA A 29 -4.66 1.48 5.06
C ALA A 29 -3.88 2.07 6.24
N THR A 30 -4.47 2.04 7.43
CA THR A 30 -3.89 2.67 8.62
C THR A 30 -3.26 1.65 9.56
N LEU A 31 -2.04 1.92 10.04
CA LEU A 31 -1.35 1.18 11.09
C LEU A 31 -0.70 2.12 12.10
N ALA A 32 -0.33 1.62 13.27
CA ALA A 32 0.42 2.40 14.26
C ALA A 32 1.92 2.11 14.16
N PHE A 33 2.74 3.15 14.35
CA PHE A 33 4.18 2.98 14.53
C PHE A 33 4.47 2.15 15.79
N ASN A 34 5.51 1.32 15.71
CA ASN A 34 5.92 0.44 16.81
C ASN A 34 7.41 0.64 17.17
N GLY A 35 7.90 1.88 16.99
CA GLY A 35 9.30 2.24 17.21
C GLY A 35 10.29 1.36 16.42
N ASP A 36 11.43 1.09 17.05
CA ASP A 36 12.49 0.21 16.51
C ASP A 36 12.08 -1.27 16.41
N SER A 37 10.99 -1.68 17.08
CA SER A 37 10.46 -3.04 16.92
C SER A 37 9.82 -3.24 15.54
N GLY A 38 9.46 -2.15 14.87
CA GLY A 38 8.92 -2.15 13.52
C GLY A 38 7.47 -2.59 13.44
N ARG A 39 6.81 -2.14 12.37
CA ARG A 39 5.44 -2.54 12.01
C ARG A 39 5.46 -3.21 10.65
N THR A 40 5.05 -4.48 10.62
CA THR A 40 5.02 -5.28 9.39
C THR A 40 3.69 -5.09 8.66
N ILE A 41 3.80 -4.77 7.38
CA ILE A 41 2.73 -4.77 6.39
C ILE A 41 2.91 -6.03 5.55
N THR A 42 1.83 -6.80 5.37
CA THR A 42 1.85 -8.04 4.58
C THR A 42 1.19 -7.79 3.23
N HIS A 43 1.80 -8.31 2.17
CA HIS A 43 1.31 -8.25 0.79
C HIS A 43 1.77 -9.52 0.03
N ASN A 44 1.33 -9.76 -1.20
CA ASN A 44 1.61 -11.03 -1.90
C ASN A 44 2.22 -10.84 -3.30
N TYR A 45 3.26 -10.00 -3.42
CA TYR A 45 3.88 -9.72 -4.73
C TYR A 45 5.01 -10.69 -5.10
N GLY A 46 5.62 -11.40 -4.13
CA GLY A 46 6.68 -12.38 -4.39
C GLY A 46 8.04 -11.77 -4.78
N HIS A 47 8.19 -10.44 -4.73
CA HIS A 47 9.44 -9.74 -5.05
C HIS A 47 9.58 -8.46 -4.22
N THR A 48 10.78 -7.89 -4.15
CA THR A 48 11.05 -6.62 -3.43
C THR A 48 10.92 -5.38 -4.31
N ASN A 49 10.58 -5.54 -5.59
CA ASN A 49 10.38 -4.45 -6.54
C ASN A 49 9.00 -3.77 -6.36
N TYR A 50 8.83 -3.06 -5.25
CA TYR A 50 7.62 -2.29 -4.95
C TYR A 50 8.01 -1.02 -4.17
N GLN A 51 7.18 0.00 -4.22
CA GLN A 51 7.30 1.21 -3.43
C GLN A 51 6.33 1.17 -2.26
N VAL A 52 6.76 1.71 -1.11
CA VAL A 52 5.90 1.88 0.07
C VAL A 52 5.85 3.37 0.36
N ILE A 53 4.65 3.92 0.43
CA ILE A 53 4.38 5.32 0.78
C ILE A 53 3.78 5.32 2.18
N ILE A 54 4.22 6.24 3.03
CA ILE A 54 3.81 6.32 4.44
C ILE A 54 3.50 7.77 4.77
N ASN A 55 2.34 7.99 5.38
CA ASN A 55 1.85 9.30 5.78
C ASN A 55 1.40 9.27 7.24
N PRO A 56 2.10 9.92 8.17
CA PRO A 56 1.61 10.10 9.53
C PRO A 56 0.25 10.81 9.53
N VAL A 57 -0.73 10.29 10.27
CA VAL A 57 -2.11 10.80 10.28
C VAL A 57 -2.28 12.00 11.21
N ALA A 58 -1.41 12.11 12.22
CA ALA A 58 -1.43 13.19 13.20
C ALA A 58 -0.04 13.79 13.38
N ASP A 59 -0.01 15.05 13.83
CA ASP A 59 1.24 15.72 14.19
C ASP A 59 1.94 14.96 15.34
N PRO A 60 3.15 14.43 15.11
CA PRO A 60 3.88 13.71 16.14
C PRO A 60 4.54 14.63 17.18
N ALA A 61 4.35 15.96 17.10
CA ALA A 61 4.92 16.96 18.02
C ALA A 61 6.45 16.87 18.15
N GLY A 62 7.13 16.44 17.08
CA GLY A 62 8.59 16.26 17.06
C GLY A 62 9.10 14.92 17.60
N PHE A 63 8.22 13.99 17.99
CA PHE A 63 8.60 12.66 18.49
C PHE A 63 8.73 11.59 17.41
N LEU A 64 8.49 11.94 16.14
CA LEU A 64 8.78 11.07 15.01
C LEU A 64 10.27 11.19 14.68
N GLY A 65 10.98 10.07 14.65
CA GLY A 65 12.40 10.03 14.36
C GLY A 65 12.66 9.76 12.88
N GLU A 66 13.78 9.10 12.58
CA GLU A 66 14.03 8.58 11.25
C GLU A 66 13.05 7.45 10.94
N ILE A 67 12.51 7.48 9.72
CA ILE A 67 11.68 6.41 9.19
C ILE A 67 12.47 5.66 8.12
N TRP A 68 12.54 4.34 8.26
CA TRP A 68 13.10 3.46 7.24
C TRP A 68 12.25 2.22 7.07
N ILE A 69 12.39 1.59 5.89
CA ILE A 69 11.57 0.46 5.49
C ILE A 69 12.49 -0.68 5.07
N SER A 70 12.30 -1.84 5.69
CA SER A 70 12.93 -3.08 5.25
C SER A 70 11.95 -3.87 4.38
N LYS A 71 12.33 -4.15 3.14
CA LYS A 71 11.50 -4.84 2.16
C LYS A 71 11.85 -6.33 2.07
N ALA A 72 10.84 -7.18 2.01
CA ALA A 72 10.93 -8.59 1.67
C ALA A 72 9.88 -8.94 0.60
N ALA A 73 9.93 -10.17 0.07
CA ALA A 73 9.10 -10.59 -1.07
C ALA A 73 7.58 -10.38 -0.87
N ASN A 74 7.10 -10.60 0.35
CA ASN A 74 5.67 -10.55 0.71
C ASN A 74 5.39 -9.67 1.94
N THR A 75 6.39 -8.92 2.39
CA THR A 75 6.22 -8.06 3.56
C THR A 75 7.12 -6.85 3.48
N ALA A 76 6.63 -5.71 3.97
CA ALA A 76 7.44 -4.53 4.24
C ALA A 76 7.37 -4.22 5.75
N THR A 77 8.50 -3.96 6.39
CA THR A 77 8.52 -3.55 7.80
C THR A 77 8.96 -2.10 7.91
N VAL A 78 8.10 -1.28 8.49
CA VAL A 78 8.30 0.15 8.75
C VAL A 78 8.86 0.32 10.16
N TYR A 79 9.96 1.04 10.28
CA TYR A 79 10.57 1.35 11.56
C TYR A 79 10.53 2.86 11.83
N ASN A 80 10.57 3.22 13.11
CA ASN A 80 10.66 4.59 13.59
C ASN A 80 11.64 4.65 14.76
N SER A 81 12.72 5.41 14.65
CA SER A 81 13.68 5.60 15.76
C SER A 81 13.16 6.54 16.86
N GLY A 82 12.09 7.27 16.58
CA GLY A 82 11.43 8.15 17.53
C GLY A 82 10.49 7.40 18.48
N SER A 83 10.02 8.10 19.51
CA SER A 83 9.08 7.56 20.50
C SER A 83 7.61 7.66 20.09
N ALA A 84 7.30 8.30 18.94
CA ALA A 84 5.93 8.38 18.44
C ALA A 84 5.38 7.00 18.03
N THR A 85 4.24 6.63 18.61
CA THR A 85 3.49 5.40 18.31
C THR A 85 2.14 5.69 17.64
N GLY A 86 2.01 6.87 17.05
CA GLY A 86 0.78 7.31 16.39
C GLY A 86 0.48 6.54 15.10
N ASN A 87 -0.70 6.78 14.55
CA ASN A 87 -1.14 6.15 13.31
C ASN A 87 -0.45 6.77 12.08
N PHE A 88 -0.20 5.93 11.09
CA PHE A 88 0.20 6.28 9.75
C PHE A 88 -0.65 5.53 8.73
N ASP A 89 -0.97 6.19 7.64
CA ASP A 89 -1.54 5.57 6.46
C ASP A 89 -0.41 5.08 5.57
N TYR A 90 -0.64 3.96 4.88
CA TYR A 90 0.31 3.42 3.93
C TYR A 90 -0.36 2.96 2.64
N VAL A 91 0.41 3.01 1.55
CA VAL A 91 0.08 2.46 0.24
C VAL A 91 1.28 1.68 -0.27
N ILE A 92 1.06 0.53 -0.89
CA ILE A 92 2.11 -0.25 -1.55
C ILE A 92 1.83 -0.30 -3.05
N ILE A 93 2.83 0.09 -3.85
CA ILE A 93 2.72 0.14 -5.30
C ILE A 93 3.74 -0.84 -5.89
N PRO A 94 3.31 -1.95 -6.52
CA PRO A 94 4.23 -2.85 -7.19
C PRO A 94 4.80 -2.20 -8.46
N HIS A 95 6.08 -2.44 -8.74
CA HIS A 95 6.67 -2.12 -10.04
C HIS A 95 6.68 -3.39 -10.90
N ALA A 96 6.13 -3.27 -12.12
CA ALA A 96 6.09 -4.33 -13.13
C ALA A 96 7.48 -4.67 -13.68
#